data_AF-A0A3A4PUJ6-F1
#
_entry.id   AF-A0A3A4PUJ6-F1
#
_cell.length_a   1.000
_cell.length_b   1.000
_cell.length_c   1.000
_cell.angle_alpha   90.00
_cell.angle_beta   90.00
_cell.angle_gamma   90.00
#
_symmetry.space_group_name_H-M   'P 1'
#
loop_
_entity.id
_entity.type
_entity.pdbx_description
1 polymer ?
#
loop_
_entity_poly.entity_id
_entity_poly.type
_entity_poly.pdbx_seq_one_letter_code
_entity_poly.pdbx_strand_id
1 'polypeptide(L)'
;MTNQGLTPICPLFFGHLAVEKLLKAIFVSRHKNHPPPIHNLVRSAKLSEISLDETQIDQLLVITSFNLEARYPDITREFRKKCTRQFTAENMNKIMGVIKWLQTAYSGEVDHLFRTKLARR
;
A
#
# COMPACT_ATOMS: atom_id res chain seq x y z
N MET A 1 18.09 -20.74 27.91
CA MET A 1 17.88 -20.61 26.45
C MET A 1 16.39 -20.38 26.21
N THR A 2 15.94 -19.14 26.20
CA THR A 2 14.52 -18.83 25.93
C THR A 2 14.27 -19.07 24.44
N ASN A 3 13.39 -20.01 24.15
CA ASN A 3 12.88 -20.30 22.82
C ASN A 3 12.29 -19.00 22.25
N GLN A 4 13.08 -18.24 21.49
CA GLN A 4 12.57 -17.14 20.66
C GLN A 4 11.89 -17.79 19.45
N GLY A 5 10.80 -18.51 19.69
CA GLY A 5 9.94 -18.99 18.63
C GLY A 5 9.52 -17.79 17.80
N LEU A 6 9.77 -17.85 16.48
CA LEU A 6 9.37 -16.81 15.55
C LEU A 6 7.89 -16.48 15.77
N THR A 7 7.64 -15.35 16.41
CA THR A 7 6.28 -14.85 16.51
C THR A 7 5.84 -14.48 15.09
N PRO A 8 4.65 -14.88 14.65
CA PRO A 8 4.20 -14.60 13.28
C PRO A 8 4.02 -13.09 13.09
N ILE A 9 4.43 -12.60 11.92
CA ILE A 9 4.21 -11.20 11.51
C ILE A 9 2.73 -11.03 11.17
N CYS A 10 2.15 -9.91 11.57
CA CYS A 10 0.76 -9.61 11.26
C CYS A 10 0.52 -9.51 9.73
N PRO A 11 -0.49 -10.20 9.16
CA PRO A 11 -0.74 -10.18 7.71
C PRO A 11 -0.94 -8.78 7.11
N LEU A 12 -1.39 -7.81 7.92
CA LEU A 12 -1.60 -6.42 7.51
C LEU A 12 -0.32 -5.72 7.02
N PHE A 13 0.86 -6.17 7.47
CA PHE A 13 2.14 -5.70 6.95
C PHE A 13 2.29 -6.01 5.45
N PHE A 14 1.92 -7.22 5.03
CA PHE A 14 1.97 -7.59 3.61
C PHE A 14 0.93 -6.84 2.79
N GLY A 15 -0.23 -6.54 3.40
CA GLY A 15 -1.22 -5.67 2.79
C GLY A 15 -0.70 -4.24 2.55
N HIS A 16 0.06 -3.68 3.50
CA HIS A 16 0.78 -2.43 3.29
C HIS A 16 1.74 -2.51 2.09
N LEU A 17 2.60 -3.54 2.06
CA LEU A 17 3.58 -3.71 0.98
C LEU A 17 2.91 -3.85 -0.40
N ALA A 18 1.75 -4.49 -0.47
CA ALA A 18 0.98 -4.62 -1.70
C ALA A 18 0.52 -3.25 -2.22
N VAL A 19 -0.05 -2.41 -1.35
CA VAL A 19 -0.47 -1.04 -1.71
C VAL A 19 0.73 -0.18 -2.09
N GLU A 20 1.84 -0.26 -1.35
CA GLU A 20 3.07 0.48 -1.64
C GLU A 20 3.62 0.14 -3.03
N LYS A 21 3.68 -1.15 -3.39
CA LYS A 21 4.16 -1.61 -4.69
C LYS A 21 3.25 -1.14 -5.83
N LEU A 22 1.94 -1.14 -5.64
CA LEU A 22 0.99 -0.64 -6.63
C LEU A 22 1.17 0.87 -6.88
N LEU A 23 1.27 1.67 -5.82
CA LEU A 23 1.55 3.11 -5.94
C LEU A 23 2.88 3.37 -6.67
N LYS A 24 3.93 2.61 -6.34
CA LYS A 24 5.22 2.70 -7.04
C LYS A 24 5.11 2.33 -8.52
N ALA A 25 4.29 1.34 -8.87
CA ALA A 25 4.03 0.99 -10.27
C ALA A 25 3.32 2.13 -11.02
N ILE A 26 2.31 2.76 -10.40
CA ILE A 26 1.63 3.93 -10.95
C ILE A 26 2.62 5.08 -11.17
N PHE A 27 3.47 5.38 -10.18
CA PHE A 27 4.52 6.39 -10.30
C PHE A 27 5.45 6.13 -11.50
N VAL A 28 5.99 4.92 -11.61
CA VAL A 28 6.88 4.56 -12.73
C VAL A 28 6.15 4.67 -14.08
N SER A 29 4.87 4.31 -14.13
CA SER A 29 4.06 4.43 -15.34
C SER A 29 3.91 5.89 -15.79
N ARG A 30 3.66 6.81 -14.85
CA ARG A 30 3.44 8.24 -15.15
C ARG A 30 4.74 9.00 -15.39
N HIS A 31 5.73 8.84 -14.52
CA HIS A 31 6.95 9.65 -14.53
C HIS A 31 8.10 9.04 -15.33
N LYS A 32 8.03 7.74 -15.69
CA LYS A 32 9.12 6.98 -16.32
C LYS A 32 10.46 7.08 -15.56
N ASN A 33 10.38 7.23 -14.24
CA ASN A 33 11.52 7.38 -13.35
C ASN A 33 11.35 6.50 -12.10
N HIS A 34 12.42 6.29 -11.34
CA HIS A 34 12.40 5.56 -10.09
C HIS A 34 11.57 6.28 -9.03
N PRO A 35 10.69 5.58 -8.31
CA PRO A 35 9.93 6.16 -7.22
C PRO A 35 10.86 6.50 -6.04
N PRO A 36 10.61 7.59 -5.32
CA PRO A 36 11.37 7.92 -4.12
C PRO A 36 11.21 6.83 -3.05
N PRO A 37 12.22 6.63 -2.17
CA PRO A 37 12.21 5.60 -1.12
C PRO A 37 11.37 6.05 0.09
N ILE A 38 10.08 6.29 -0.14
CA ILE A 38 9.10 6.71 0.87
C ILE A 38 8.08 5.59 1.12
N HIS A 39 7.69 5.44 2.39
CA HIS A 39 6.70 4.45 2.81
C HIS A 39 5.37 5.05 3.24
N ASN A 40 5.28 6.38 3.32
CA ASN A 40 4.01 7.05 3.59
C ASN A 40 3.15 7.00 2.34
N LEU A 41 2.06 6.23 2.39
CA LEU A 41 1.25 5.92 1.22
C LEU A 41 0.50 7.14 0.68
N VAL A 42 0.06 8.06 1.54
CA VAL A 42 -0.55 9.34 1.11
C VAL A 42 0.43 10.14 0.28
N ARG A 43 1.68 10.24 0.76
CA ARG A 43 2.75 10.97 0.08
C ARG A 43 3.12 10.31 -1.25
N SER A 44 3.17 8.97 -1.28
CA SER A 44 3.38 8.20 -2.51
C SER A 44 2.26 8.41 -3.54
N ALA A 45 1.00 8.44 -3.11
CA ALA A 45 -0.14 8.66 -4.00
C ALA A 45 -0.15 10.09 -4.57
N LYS A 46 0.11 11.11 -3.74
CA LYS A 46 0.25 12.50 -4.18
C LYS A 46 1.40 12.68 -5.18
N LEU A 47 2.56 12.07 -4.92
CA LEU A 47 3.69 12.08 -5.85
C LEU A 47 3.42 11.33 -7.13
N SER A 48 2.50 10.37 -7.09
CA SER A 48 2.02 9.67 -8.28
C SER A 48 0.89 10.44 -8.97
N GLU A 49 0.58 11.69 -8.58
CA GLU A 49 -0.49 12.54 -9.15
C GLU A 49 -1.90 11.96 -9.01
N ILE A 50 -2.15 11.16 -7.97
CA ILE A 50 -3.49 10.63 -7.67
C ILE A 50 -4.24 11.65 -6.81
N SER A 51 -5.43 12.06 -7.27
CA SER A 51 -6.32 12.89 -6.47
C SER A 51 -6.90 12.06 -5.32
N LEU A 52 -6.84 12.60 -4.10
CA LEU A 52 -7.30 11.93 -2.89
C LEU A 52 -8.44 12.71 -2.26
N ASP A 53 -9.50 11.99 -1.87
CA ASP A 53 -10.47 12.49 -0.90
C ASP A 53 -10.05 12.17 0.55
N GLU A 54 -10.78 12.73 1.51
CA GLU A 54 -10.51 12.54 2.95
C GLU A 54 -10.57 11.05 3.35
N THR A 55 -11.51 10.30 2.79
CA THR A 55 -11.68 8.87 3.10
C THR A 55 -10.45 8.06 2.64
N GLN A 56 -9.94 8.35 1.45
CA GLN A 56 -8.75 7.70 0.91
C GLN A 56 -7.50 8.09 1.69
N ILE A 57 -7.38 9.35 2.12
CA ILE A 57 -6.28 9.80 2.98
C ILE A 57 -6.27 8.99 4.28
N ASP A 58 -7.41 8.90 4.97
CA ASP A 58 -7.52 8.18 6.23
C ASP A 58 -7.20 6.70 6.08
N GLN A 59 -7.71 6.06 5.01
CA GLN A 59 -7.41 4.66 4.71
C GLN A 59 -5.90 4.44 4.48
N LEU A 60 -5.26 5.30 3.68
CA LEU A 60 -3.83 5.19 3.40
C LEU A 60 -2.96 5.47 4.63
N LEU A 61 -3.40 6.35 5.55
CA LEU A 61 -2.72 6.58 6.83
C LEU A 61 -2.80 5.35 7.74
N VAL A 62 -3.99 4.75 7.88
CA VAL A 62 -4.17 3.51 8.64
C VAL A 62 -3.27 2.40 8.06
N ILE A 63 -3.26 2.21 6.73
CA ILE A 63 -2.42 1.18 6.10
C ILE A 63 -0.93 1.51 6.25
N THR A 64 -0.53 2.79 6.23
CA THR A 64 0.85 3.21 6.47
C THR A 64 1.31 2.79 7.87
N SER A 65 0.43 2.85 8.87
CA SER A 65 0.78 2.46 10.25
C SER A 65 1.26 1.00 10.32
N PHE A 66 0.69 0.09 9.52
CA PHE A 66 1.05 -1.34 9.51
C PHE A 66 2.51 -1.63 9.08
N ASN A 67 3.22 -0.66 8.50
CA ASN A 67 4.64 -0.75 8.15
C ASN A 67 5.58 -0.40 9.30
N LEU A 68 5.21 0.57 10.15
CA LEU A 68 6.00 0.97 11.32
C LEU A 68 6.07 -0.19 12.33
N GLU A 69 4.98 -0.95 12.39
CA GLU A 69 4.72 -2.10 13.26
C GLU A 69 5.62 -3.33 12.99
N ALA A 70 6.35 -3.34 11.88
CA ALA A 70 7.25 -4.44 11.50
C ALA A 70 8.75 -4.10 11.69
N ARG A 71 9.09 -2.81 11.88
CA ARG A 71 10.49 -2.34 11.93
C ARG A 71 11.10 -2.29 13.33
N TYR A 72 10.28 -2.23 14.38
CA TYR A 72 10.76 -2.07 15.75
C TYR A 72 10.28 -3.22 16.66
N PRO A 73 11.18 -4.08 17.16
CA PRO A 73 10.83 -5.27 17.94
C PRO A 73 9.86 -4.99 19.10
N ASP A 74 10.05 -3.89 19.82
CA ASP A 74 9.24 -3.54 21.01
C ASP A 74 7.81 -3.13 20.64
N ILE A 75 7.65 -2.38 19.54
CA ILE A 75 6.34 -1.99 18.97
C ILE A 75 5.64 -3.22 18.40
N THR A 76 6.40 -4.12 17.75
CA THR A 76 5.83 -5.31 17.11
C THR A 76 5.08 -6.20 18.10
N ARG A 77 5.49 -6.28 19.38
CA ARG A 77 4.84 -7.17 20.35
C ARG A 77 3.43 -6.71 20.71
N GLU A 78 3.22 -5.42 20.97
CA GLU A 78 1.90 -4.90 21.34
C GLU A 78 0.93 -4.89 20.16
N PHE A 79 1.41 -4.62 18.95
CA PHE A 79 0.55 -4.69 17.77
C PHE A 79 0.21 -6.11 17.34
N ARG A 80 1.12 -7.07 17.50
CA ARG A 80 0.79 -8.49 17.28
C ARG A 80 -0.38 -8.93 18.16
N LYS A 81 -0.50 -8.42 19.39
CA LYS A 81 -1.68 -8.67 20.25
C LYS A 81 -2.97 -8.10 19.66
N LYS A 82 -2.90 -7.01 18.89
CA LYS A 82 -4.04 -6.40 18.19
C LYS A 82 -4.43 -7.18 16.92
N CYS A 83 -3.52 -7.95 16.33
CA CYS A 83 -3.78 -8.74 15.12
C CYS A 83 -4.61 -10.01 15.39
N THR A 84 -5.79 -9.81 15.97
CA THR A 84 -6.81 -10.84 16.07
C THR A 84 -7.35 -11.20 14.68
N ARG A 85 -8.00 -12.36 14.55
CA ARG A 85 -8.63 -12.78 13.29
C ARG A 85 -9.62 -11.74 12.77
N GLN A 86 -10.44 -11.19 13.67
CA GLN A 86 -11.43 -10.17 13.32
C GLN A 86 -10.76 -8.87 12.86
N PHE A 87 -9.85 -8.32 13.67
CA PHE A 87 -9.14 -7.08 13.33
C PHE A 87 -8.39 -7.19 12.01
N THR A 88 -7.74 -8.34 11.78
CA THR A 88 -7.01 -8.60 10.54
C THR A 88 -7.96 -8.69 9.36
N ALA A 89 -9.07 -9.42 9.47
CA ALA A 89 -10.04 -9.56 8.38
C ALA A 89 -10.67 -8.21 7.99
N GLU A 90 -11.07 -7.40 8.98
CA GLU A 90 -11.63 -6.07 8.75
C GLU A 90 -10.65 -5.15 8.02
N ASN A 91 -9.39 -5.10 8.46
CA ASN A 91 -8.38 -4.27 7.81
C ASN A 91 -7.93 -4.82 6.46
N MET A 92 -7.90 -6.15 6.27
CA MET A 92 -7.64 -6.74 4.96
C MET A 92 -8.75 -6.38 3.95
N ASN A 93 -10.01 -6.34 4.38
CA ASN A 93 -11.11 -5.88 3.51
C ASN A 93 -10.91 -4.43 3.08
N LYS A 94 -10.49 -3.54 3.99
CA LYS A 94 -10.16 -2.15 3.67
C LYS A 94 -8.99 -2.07 2.67
N ILE A 95 -7.93 -2.84 2.89
CA ILE A 95 -6.77 -2.91 1.99
C ILE A 95 -7.18 -3.37 0.59
N MET A 96 -8.02 -4.41 0.49
CA MET A 96 -8.54 -4.87 -0.80
C MET A 96 -9.39 -3.80 -1.49
N GLY A 97 -10.18 -3.03 -0.74
CA GLY A 97 -10.92 -1.88 -1.26
C GLY A 97 -9.98 -0.82 -1.86
N VAL A 98 -8.93 -0.45 -1.13
CA VAL A 98 -7.91 0.50 -1.61
C VAL A 98 -7.19 -0.02 -2.86
N ILE A 99 -6.82 -1.30 -2.90
CA ILE A 99 -6.18 -1.90 -4.09
C ILE A 99 -7.10 -1.81 -5.30
N LYS A 100 -8.38 -2.18 -5.16
CA LYS A 100 -9.36 -2.09 -6.24
C LYS A 100 -9.52 -0.66 -6.72
N TRP A 101 -9.64 0.29 -5.81
CA TRP A 101 -9.72 1.71 -6.15
C TRP A 101 -8.46 2.19 -6.90
N LEU A 102 -7.26 1.90 -6.42
CA LEU A 102 -6.02 2.24 -7.12
C LEU A 102 -5.91 1.58 -8.51
N GLN A 103 -6.42 0.36 -8.66
CA GLN A 103 -6.49 -0.30 -9.97
C GLN A 103 -7.45 0.45 -10.93
N THR A 104 -8.58 0.97 -10.45
CA THR A 104 -9.44 1.81 -11.29
C THR A 104 -8.75 3.09 -11.75
N ALA A 105 -7.96 3.72 -10.88
CA ALA A 105 -7.14 4.87 -11.25
C ALA A 105 -6.04 4.52 -12.27
N TYR A 106 -5.49 3.30 -12.22
CA TYR A 106 -4.43 2.84 -13.11
C TYR A 106 -4.94 2.36 -14.48
N SER A 107 -6.04 1.59 -14.53
CA SER A 107 -6.54 0.99 -15.78
C SER A 107 -6.95 2.02 -16.83
N GLY A 108 -7.44 3.20 -16.42
CA GLY A 108 -7.74 4.29 -17.36
C GLY A 108 -6.50 4.83 -18.09
N GLU A 109 -5.30 4.64 -17.54
CA GLU A 109 -4.05 5.17 -18.09
C GLU A 109 -3.34 4.19 -19.01
N VAL A 110 -3.46 2.89 -18.69
CA VAL A 110 -2.91 1.82 -19.51
C VAL A 110 -3.55 1.85 -20.91
N ASP A 111 -4.87 2.04 -20.96
CA ASP A 111 -5.61 2.22 -22.22
C ASP A 111 -5.13 3.46 -23.01
N HIS A 112 -4.87 4.58 -22.34
CA HIS A 112 -4.37 5.80 -23.00
C HIS A 112 -2.94 5.60 -23.53
N LEU A 113 -2.05 4.97 -22.76
CA LEU A 113 -0.67 4.69 -23.14
C LEU A 113 -0.58 3.72 -24.33
N PHE A 114 -1.46 2.72 -24.39
CA PHE A 114 -1.54 1.81 -25.54
C PHE A 114 -2.10 2.50 -26.79
N ARG A 115 -3.16 3.30 -26.67
CA ARG A 115 -3.75 4.04 -27.82
C ARG A 115 -2.77 5.04 -28.44
N THR A 116 -2.01 5.77 -27.62
CA THR A 116 -1.03 6.76 -28.11
C THR A 116 0.22 6.16 -28.73
N LYS A 117 0.63 4.95 -28.31
CA LYS A 117 1.77 4.24 -28.92
C LYS A 117 1.40 3.50 -30.21
N LEU A 118 0.17 3.00 -30.34
CA LEU A 118 -0.30 2.40 -31.61
C LEU A 118 -0.65 3.45 -32.68
N ALA A 119 -1.08 4.66 -32.29
CA ALA A 119 -1.36 5.74 -33.25
C ALA A 119 -0.10 6.41 -33.83
N ARG A 120 1.10 6.02 -33.39
CA ARG A 120 2.39 6.52 -33.90
C ARG A 120 3.18 5.46 -34.68
N ARG A 121 2.50 4.43 -35.20
CA ARG A 121 3.05 3.47 -36.15
C ARG A 121 2.28 3.53 -37.46
#